data_AF-A0A151TB79-F1
#
_entry.id   AF-A0A151TB79-F1
#
_cell.length_a   1.000
_cell.length_b   1.000
_cell.length_c   1.000
_cell.angle_alpha   90.00
_cell.angle_beta   90.00
_cell.angle_gamma   90.00
#
_symmetry.space_group_name_H-M   'P 1'
#
loop_
_entity.id
_entity.type
_entity.pdbx_description
1 polymer ?
#
loop_
_entity_poly.entity_id
_entity_poly.type
_entity_poly.pdbx_seq_one_letter_code
_entity_poly.pdbx_strand_id
1 'polypeptide(L)'
;MDLSSLPCELILEIIVRLPAKCIAKYRCVCKSWQRLLSDRNFLEENYAAVGGIRKPLFINEIVRQICLVDITKHLNDNAIERTFRTDLLCEEFEYHIKPVGACRGVVLVEVLFRGEYKFYAWNPTTGYLRNFNKRPPIQSTPFVDEYILKF
;
A
#
# COMPACT_ATOMS: atom_id res chain seq x y z
N MET A 1 -28.93 7.69 -12.64
CA MET A 1 -27.89 8.56 -13.23
C MET A 1 -26.95 7.64 -13.97
N ASP A 2 -26.92 7.74 -15.29
CA ASP A 2 -26.18 6.82 -16.15
C ASP A 2 -24.73 7.28 -16.25
N LEU A 3 -23.79 6.45 -15.77
CA LEU A 3 -22.36 6.72 -15.88
C LEU A 3 -21.86 6.58 -17.33
N SER A 4 -22.61 5.94 -18.22
CA SER A 4 -22.22 5.73 -19.62
C SER A 4 -22.35 6.98 -20.49
N SER A 5 -23.01 8.04 -20.01
CA SER A 5 -23.06 9.35 -20.68
C SER A 5 -21.95 10.31 -20.27
N LEU A 6 -21.08 9.92 -19.33
CA LEU A 6 -19.98 10.76 -18.86
C LEU A 6 -18.72 10.51 -19.71
N PRO A 7 -17.98 11.56 -20.13
CA PRO A 7 -16.65 11.42 -20.72
C PRO A 7 -15.71 10.58 -19.86
N CYS A 8 -14.87 9.76 -20.49
CA CYS A 8 -13.93 8.88 -19.79
C CYS A 8 -12.98 9.64 -18.86
N GLU A 9 -12.58 10.85 -19.24
CA GLU A 9 -11.72 11.74 -18.47
C GLU A 9 -12.36 12.13 -17.14
N LEU A 10 -13.67 12.46 -17.16
CA LEU A 10 -14.40 12.81 -15.93
C LEU A 10 -14.59 11.61 -15.01
N ILE A 11 -14.81 10.42 -15.59
CA ILE A 11 -14.89 9.17 -14.82
C ILE A 11 -13.56 8.92 -14.10
N LEU A 12 -12.44 9.08 -14.80
CA LEU A 12 -11.10 8.95 -14.23
C LEU A 12 -10.84 9.96 -13.13
N GLU A 13 -11.22 11.22 -13.32
CA GLU A 13 -11.12 12.28 -12.32
C GLU A 13 -11.94 11.99 -11.04
N ILE A 14 -13.03 11.24 -11.16
CA ILE A 14 -13.77 10.77 -9.99
C ILE A 14 -12.99 9.63 -9.32
N ILE A 15 -12.59 8.62 -10.08
CA ILE A 15 -11.92 7.43 -9.56
C ILE A 15 -10.58 7.77 -8.89
N VAL A 16 -9.81 8.71 -9.45
CA VAL A 16 -8.50 9.15 -8.95
C VAL A 16 -8.58 9.76 -7.54
N ARG A 17 -9.76 10.23 -7.12
CA ARG A 17 -10.00 10.79 -5.80
C ARG A 17 -10.60 9.77 -4.81
N LEU A 18 -10.93 8.57 -5.29
CA LEU A 18 -11.51 7.53 -4.42
C LEU A 18 -10.45 6.89 -3.51
N PRO A 19 -10.85 6.37 -2.34
CA PRO A 19 -9.96 5.58 -1.50
C PRO A 19 -9.40 4.37 -2.28
N ALA A 20 -8.12 4.05 -2.04
CA ALA A 20 -7.42 2.94 -2.71
C ALA A 20 -8.19 1.60 -2.68
N LYS A 21 -8.94 1.31 -1.61
CA LYS A 21 -9.78 0.10 -1.49
C LYS A 21 -10.91 0.06 -2.52
N CYS A 22 -11.50 1.21 -2.87
CA CYS A 22 -12.52 1.30 -3.90
C CYS A 22 -11.91 1.07 -5.29
N ILE A 23 -10.77 1.72 -5.57
CA ILE A 23 -10.01 1.54 -6.81
C ILE A 23 -9.63 0.07 -7.03
N ALA A 24 -9.16 -0.60 -5.97
CA ALA A 24 -8.84 -2.03 -6.02
C ALA A 24 -10.04 -2.91 -6.43
N LYS A 25 -11.26 -2.57 -5.98
CA LYS A 25 -12.48 -3.28 -6.40
C LYS A 25 -12.81 -3.01 -7.87
N TYR A 26 -12.62 -1.78 -8.36
CA TYR A 26 -12.88 -1.45 -9.76
C TYR A 26 -11.96 -2.17 -10.74
N ARG A 27 -10.71 -2.46 -10.35
CA ARG A 27 -9.80 -3.30 -11.15
C ARG A 27 -10.37 -4.70 -11.42
N CYS A 28 -11.20 -5.23 -10.53
CA CYS A 28 -11.81 -6.55 -10.69
C CYS A 28 -13.06 -6.56 -11.58
N VAL A 29 -13.53 -5.40 -12.06
CA VAL A 29 -14.76 -5.31 -12.86
C VAL A 29 -14.55 -5.85 -14.27
N CYS A 30 -13.50 -5.39 -14.98
CA CYS A 30 -13.10 -5.96 -16.26
C CYS A 30 -11.64 -5.63 -16.61
N LYS A 31 -11.11 -6.29 -17.66
CA LYS A 31 -9.71 -6.13 -18.10
C LYS A 31 -9.34 -4.69 -18.50
N SER A 32 -10.29 -3.94 -19.08
CA SER A 32 -10.06 -2.54 -19.45
C SER A 32 -9.88 -1.66 -18.22
N TRP A 33 -10.73 -1.84 -17.20
CA TRP A 33 -10.62 -1.16 -15.92
C TRP A 33 -9.34 -1.56 -15.18
N GLN A 34 -8.97 -2.83 -15.20
CA GLN A 34 -7.70 -3.28 -14.65
C GLN A 34 -6.53 -2.54 -15.30
N ARG A 35 -6.42 -2.57 -16.64
CA ARG A 35 -5.34 -1.88 -17.36
C ARG A 35 -5.29 -0.38 -17.07
N LEU A 36 -6.44 0.28 -17.10
CA LEU A 36 -6.53 1.72 -16.90
C LEU A 36 -6.12 2.14 -15.48
N LEU A 37 -6.60 1.42 -14.46
CA LEU A 37 -6.31 1.73 -13.06
C LEU A 37 -4.93 1.21 -12.59
N SER A 38 -4.23 0.49 -13.47
CA SER A 38 -2.86 0.05 -13.32
C SER A 38 -1.88 0.91 -14.12
N ASP A 39 -2.39 1.84 -14.93
CA ASP A 39 -1.55 2.76 -15.70
C ASP A 39 -0.71 3.65 -14.78
N ARG A 40 0.54 3.87 -15.16
CA ARG A 40 1.48 4.66 -14.36
C ARG A 40 0.98 6.08 -14.13
N ASN A 41 0.41 6.74 -15.14
CA ASN A 41 -0.06 8.11 -15.01
C ASN A 41 -1.22 8.18 -14.02
N PHE A 42 -2.17 7.25 -14.12
CA PHE A 42 -3.28 7.16 -13.16
C PHE A 42 -2.77 6.99 -11.72
N LEU A 43 -1.74 6.14 -11.51
CA LEU A 43 -1.17 5.91 -10.18
C LEU A 43 -0.44 7.13 -9.61
N GLU A 44 0.28 7.88 -10.45
CA GLU A 44 0.90 9.15 -10.03
C GLU A 44 -0.17 10.20 -9.68
N GLU A 45 -1.20 10.35 -10.51
CA GLU A 45 -2.30 11.28 -10.27
C GLU A 45 -3.08 10.93 -8.99
N ASN A 46 -3.36 9.64 -8.77
CA ASN A 46 -4.01 9.16 -7.55
C ASN A 46 -3.15 9.45 -6.32
N TYR A 47 -1.85 9.19 -6.40
CA TYR A 47 -0.92 9.46 -5.31
C TYR A 47 -0.84 10.95 -4.98
N ALA A 48 -0.79 11.81 -6.00
CA ALA A 48 -0.80 13.26 -5.83
C ALA A 48 -2.13 13.76 -5.23
N ALA A 49 -3.26 13.22 -5.68
CA ALA A 49 -4.60 13.63 -5.25
C ALA A 49 -4.92 13.27 -3.78
N VAL A 50 -4.36 12.17 -3.25
CA VAL A 50 -4.60 11.73 -1.86
C VAL A 50 -3.85 12.61 -0.83
N GLY A 51 -2.99 13.52 -1.28
CA GLY A 51 -2.27 14.44 -0.43
C GLY A 51 -1.00 13.79 0.14
N GLY A 52 0.16 14.36 -0.21
CA GLY A 52 1.50 13.87 0.11
C GLY A 52 1.90 13.94 1.59
N ILE A 53 0.96 13.93 2.53
CA ILE A 53 1.27 13.84 3.95
C ILE A 53 1.87 12.45 4.19
N ARG A 54 3.16 12.41 4.51
CA ARG A 54 3.84 11.19 4.95
C ARG A 54 3.22 10.76 6.27
N LYS A 55 2.30 9.82 6.20
CA LYS A 55 1.70 9.20 7.38
C LYS A 55 2.65 8.10 7.86
N PRO A 56 3.28 8.24 9.05
CA PRO A 56 4.17 7.21 9.57
C PRO A 56 3.42 5.91 9.80
N LEU A 57 4.15 4.81 9.65
CA LEU A 57 3.71 3.49 10.02
C LEU A 57 4.28 3.13 11.38
N PHE A 58 3.42 2.68 12.29
CA PHE A 58 3.79 2.16 13.60
C PHE A 58 3.52 0.66 13.65
N ILE A 59 4.29 -0.05 14.46
CA ILE A 59 4.04 -1.46 14.73
C ILE A 59 3.49 -1.58 16.14
N ASN A 60 2.43 -2.36 16.28
CA ASN A 60 2.05 -2.93 17.54
C ASN A 60 2.43 -4.41 17.52
N GLU A 61 3.56 -4.75 18.16
CA GLU A 61 4.09 -6.12 18.21
C GLU A 61 3.18 -7.07 19.00
N ILE A 62 2.51 -6.55 20.04
CA ILE A 62 1.64 -7.35 20.91
C ILE A 62 0.49 -7.94 20.12
N VAL A 63 -0.17 -7.13 19.29
CA VAL A 63 -1.32 -7.55 18.48
C VAL A 63 -0.97 -7.81 17.01
N ARG A 64 0.33 -7.81 16.66
CA ARG A 64 0.83 -8.06 15.29
C ARG A 64 0.18 -7.19 14.22
N GLN A 65 0.16 -5.88 14.47
CA GLN A 65 -0.47 -4.90 13.58
C GLN A 65 0.51 -3.83 13.13
N ILE A 66 0.32 -3.37 11.89
CA ILE A 66 0.92 -2.14 11.39
C ILE A 66 -0.17 -1.07 11.29
N CYS A 67 0.05 0.06 11.92
CA CYS A 67 -0.89 1.16 12.01
C CYS A 67 -0.41 2.34 11.16
N LEU A 68 -1.30 2.89 10.34
CA LEU A 68 -1.12 4.16 9.67
C LEU A 68 -1.62 5.27 10.61
N VAL A 69 -0.72 6.19 10.97
CA VAL A 69 -1.02 7.23 11.95
C VAL A 69 -1.04 8.59 11.28
N ASP A 70 -2.07 9.37 11.60
CA ASP A 70 -2.20 10.78 11.25
C ASP A 70 -1.49 11.63 12.29
N ILE A 71 -0.29 12.11 11.94
CA ILE A 71 0.55 12.94 12.82
C ILE A 71 -0.01 14.34 13.06
N THR A 72 -1.03 14.75 12.31
CA THR A 72 -1.68 16.06 12.54
C THR A 72 -2.64 16.01 13.73
N LYS A 73 -2.96 14.80 14.22
CA LYS A 73 -3.82 14.56 15.38
C LYS A 73 -3.00 14.18 16.59
N HIS A 74 -3.48 14.59 17.76
CA HIS A 74 -2.94 14.10 19.02
C HIS A 74 -3.26 12.60 19.16
N LEU A 75 -2.37 11.82 19.79
CA LEU A 75 -2.53 10.36 19.91
C LEU A 75 -3.85 9.95 20.58
N ASN A 76 -4.32 10.75 21.53
CA ASN A 76 -5.59 10.51 22.24
C ASN A 76 -6.83 10.87 21.40
N ASP A 77 -6.66 11.55 20.26
CA ASP A 77 -7.75 12.04 19.41
C ASP A 77 -8.00 11.11 18.21
N ASN A 78 -7.85 9.79 18.42
CA ASN A 78 -7.94 8.77 17.37
C ASN A 78 -7.01 9.07 16.17
N ALA A 79 -5.71 9.22 16.46
CA ALA A 79 -4.68 9.41 15.43
C ALA A 79 -4.46 8.17 14.54
N ILE A 80 -4.97 6.99 14.94
CA ILE A 80 -4.90 5.77 14.11
C ILE A 80 -5.94 5.86 13.00
N GLU A 81 -5.50 6.08 11.76
CA GLU A 81 -6.38 6.14 10.60
C GLU A 81 -6.73 4.74 10.11
N ARG A 82 -5.74 3.84 10.07
CA ARG A 82 -5.92 2.47 9.60
C ARG A 82 -5.00 1.51 10.33
N THR A 83 -5.49 0.28 10.47
CA THR A 83 -4.77 -0.84 11.04
C THR A 83 -4.73 -1.98 10.02
N PHE A 84 -3.56 -2.56 9.85
CA PHE A 84 -3.33 -3.67 8.95
C PHE A 84 -2.80 -4.86 9.75
N ARG A 85 -3.44 -6.02 9.58
CA ARG A 85 -2.98 -7.26 10.20
C ARG A 85 -1.77 -7.80 9.45
N THR A 86 -0.81 -8.31 10.20
CA THR A 86 0.42 -8.89 9.64
C THR A 86 0.38 -10.40 9.51
N ASP A 87 -0.79 -11.03 9.78
CA ASP A 87 -1.00 -12.49 9.70
C ASP A 87 -0.55 -13.07 8.34
N LEU A 88 -0.73 -12.32 7.25
CA LEU A 88 -0.32 -12.72 5.89
C LEU A 88 1.20 -12.73 5.67
N LEU A 89 1.96 -12.04 6.52
CA LEU A 89 3.42 -11.95 6.40
C LEU A 89 4.11 -13.22 6.92
N CYS A 90 3.49 -13.95 7.85
CA CYS A 90 3.94 -15.25 8.34
C CYS A 90 2.97 -15.87 9.36
N GLU A 91 2.72 -17.18 9.24
CA GLU A 91 1.81 -17.93 10.13
C GLU A 91 2.53 -18.61 11.33
N GLU A 92 3.84 -18.86 11.30
CA GLU A 92 4.52 -19.73 12.29
C GLU A 92 5.26 -18.98 13.42
N PHE A 93 4.58 -18.67 14.52
CA PHE A 93 5.11 -18.14 15.80
C PHE A 93 6.65 -18.08 16.01
N GLU A 94 7.26 -16.92 15.72
CA GLU A 94 8.45 -16.29 16.36
C GLU A 94 9.01 -15.23 15.39
N TYR A 95 8.30 -14.11 15.22
CA TYR A 95 8.72 -13.07 14.27
C TYR A 95 8.81 -11.71 14.95
N HIS A 96 9.97 -11.10 14.80
CA HIS A 96 10.06 -9.64 14.83
C HIS A 96 9.80 -9.14 13.41
N ILE A 97 8.72 -8.36 13.25
CA ILE A 97 8.38 -7.68 12.00
C ILE A 97 8.76 -6.22 12.19
N LYS A 98 9.42 -5.63 11.19
CA LYS A 98 9.83 -4.22 11.21
C LYS A 98 9.56 -3.56 9.85
N PRO A 99 8.76 -2.48 9.76
CA PRO A 99 8.65 -1.69 8.55
C PRO A 99 9.97 -0.96 8.36
N VAL A 100 10.58 -1.21 7.21
CA VAL A 100 11.83 -0.56 6.79
C VAL A 100 11.53 0.77 6.11
N GLY A 101 10.41 0.84 5.40
CA GLY A 101 9.96 2.04 4.70
C GLY A 101 8.65 1.80 3.96
N ALA A 102 8.07 2.86 3.43
CA ALA A 102 6.88 2.80 2.60
C ALA A 102 7.01 3.72 1.39
N CYS A 103 6.46 3.29 0.25
CA CYS A 103 6.37 4.11 -0.95
C CYS A 103 5.09 3.79 -1.72
N ARG A 104 4.33 4.83 -2.11
CA ARG A 104 3.12 4.72 -2.96
C ARG A 104 2.18 3.57 -2.56
N GLY A 105 1.96 3.40 -1.25
CA GLY A 105 1.06 2.37 -0.70
C GLY A 105 1.65 0.96 -0.54
N VAL A 106 2.91 0.74 -0.93
CA VAL A 106 3.68 -0.48 -0.66
C VAL A 106 4.58 -0.26 0.55
N VAL A 107 4.62 -1.22 1.45
CA VAL A 107 5.44 -1.22 2.66
C VAL A 107 6.53 -2.28 2.51
N LEU A 108 7.79 -1.88 2.66
CA LEU A 108 8.89 -2.81 2.81
C LEU A 108 8.95 -3.25 4.28
N VAL A 109 8.79 -4.54 4.53
CA VAL A 109 8.87 -5.14 5.87
C VAL A 109 10.07 -6.09 5.93
N GLU A 110 10.81 -6.00 7.02
CA GLU A 110 11.85 -6.92 7.44
C GLU A 110 11.23 -7.90 8.45
N VAL A 111 11.50 -9.18 8.27
CA VAL A 111 10.97 -10.27 9.09
C VAL A 111 12.13 -11.17 9.49
N LEU A 112 12.33 -11.35 10.80
CA LEU A 112 13.29 -12.33 11.32
C LEU A 112 12.58 -13.69 11.46
N PHE A 113 13.06 -14.71 10.76
CA PHE A 113 12.52 -16.07 10.82
C PHE A 113 13.65 -17.09 10.96
N ARG A 114 13.61 -17.92 12.00
CA ARG A 114 14.62 -18.96 12.26
C ARG A 114 16.07 -18.45 12.19
N GLY A 115 16.30 -17.22 12.67
CA GLY A 115 17.61 -16.58 12.66
C GLY A 115 18.01 -15.89 11.35
N GLU A 116 17.17 -15.95 10.31
CA GLU A 116 17.43 -15.31 9.01
C GLU A 116 16.51 -14.11 8.78
N TYR A 117 17.08 -13.02 8.27
CA TYR A 117 16.31 -11.85 7.84
C TYR A 117 15.76 -12.04 6.43
N LYS A 118 14.44 -11.92 6.30
CA LYS A 118 13.72 -11.88 5.02
C LYS A 118 13.08 -10.51 4.83
N PHE A 119 12.98 -10.08 3.58
CA PHE A 119 12.39 -8.80 3.23
C PHE A 119 11.18 -9.02 2.35
N TYR A 120 10.09 -8.30 2.61
CA TYR A 120 8.90 -8.38 1.79
C TYR A 120 8.41 -6.99 1.37
N ALA A 121 8.05 -6.85 0.09
CA ALA A 121 7.20 -5.77 -0.36
C ALA A 121 5.75 -6.23 -0.14
N TRP A 122 5.08 -5.53 0.75
CA TRP A 122 3.71 -5.83 1.16
C TRP A 122 2.80 -4.68 0.76
N ASN A 123 1.70 -4.97 0.07
CA ASN A 123 0.62 -4.02 -0.13
C ASN A 123 -0.47 -4.29 0.92
N PRO A 124 -0.61 -3.45 1.96
CA PRO A 124 -1.57 -3.68 3.03
C PRO A 124 -3.03 -3.57 2.59
N THR A 125 -3.30 -2.93 1.44
CA THR A 125 -4.66 -2.75 0.91
C THR A 125 -5.14 -3.98 0.16
N THR A 126 -4.24 -4.64 -0.56
CA THR A 126 -4.58 -5.81 -1.39
C THR A 126 -4.15 -7.14 -0.77
N GLY A 127 -3.28 -7.11 0.25
CA GLY A 127 -2.65 -8.30 0.83
C GLY A 127 -1.54 -8.88 -0.05
N TYR A 128 -1.24 -8.28 -1.21
CA TYR A 128 -0.18 -8.75 -2.09
C TYR A 128 1.18 -8.71 -1.37
N LEU A 129 1.94 -9.79 -1.52
CA LEU A 129 3.21 -10.00 -0.85
C LEU A 129 4.26 -10.54 -1.82
N ARG A 130 5.46 -9.96 -1.81
CA ARG A 130 6.61 -10.45 -2.59
C ARG A 130 7.89 -10.43 -1.75
N ASN A 131 8.55 -11.59 -1.67
CA ASN A 131 9.81 -11.80 -0.94
C ASN A 131 11.02 -11.31 -1.74
N PHE A 132 12.05 -10.83 -1.04
CA PHE A 132 13.38 -10.53 -1.53
C PHE A 132 14.45 -11.26 -0.70
N ASN A 133 15.37 -11.92 -1.41
CA ASN A 133 16.48 -12.66 -0.81
C ASN A 133 17.55 -11.76 -0.17
N LYS A 134 17.53 -10.45 -0.45
CA LYS A 134 18.45 -9.44 0.12
C LYS A 134 17.69 -8.15 0.38
N ARG A 135 18.20 -7.35 1.32
CA ARG A 135 17.68 -6.00 1.57
C ARG A 135 17.79 -5.15 0.31
N PRO A 136 16.69 -4.61 -0.22
CA PRO A 136 16.74 -3.68 -1.35
C PRO A 136 17.50 -2.39 -0.94
N PRO A 137 18.28 -1.79 -1.84
CA PRO A 137 19.00 -0.56 -1.54
C PRO A 137 18.02 0.58 -1.19
N ILE A 138 18.15 1.11 0.03
CA ILE A 138 17.25 2.11 0.65
C ILE A 138 17.20 3.42 -0.17
N GLN A 139 18.24 3.72 -0.94
CA GLN A 139 18.37 4.95 -1.74
C GLN A 139 17.95 4.79 -3.21
N SER A 140 17.47 3.63 -3.61
CA SER A 140 17.15 3.38 -5.01
C SER A 140 15.66 3.72 -5.28
N THR A 141 15.43 4.88 -5.89
CA THR A 141 14.19 5.22 -6.61
C THR A 141 13.61 4.11 -7.53
N PRO A 142 14.40 3.17 -8.11
CA PRO A 142 13.87 2.08 -8.94
C PRO A 142 13.10 0.98 -8.21
N PHE A 143 13.21 0.86 -6.87
CA PHE A 143 12.53 -0.23 -6.12
C PHE A 143 11.01 -0.21 -6.31
N VAL A 144 10.47 0.97 -6.61
CA VAL A 144 9.04 1.26 -6.70
C VAL A 144 8.55 1.21 -8.14
N ASP A 145 9.35 1.70 -9.09
CA ASP A 145 8.96 1.83 -10.49
C ASP A 145 8.83 0.47 -11.21
N GLU A 146 9.62 -0.54 -10.85
CA GLU A 146 9.48 -1.90 -11.42
C GLU A 146 8.27 -2.66 -10.84
N TYR A 147 7.76 -2.23 -9.69
CA TYR A 147 6.68 -2.91 -8.95
C TYR A 147 5.31 -2.28 -9.19
N ILE A 148 5.24 -0.97 -9.36
CA ILE A 148 4.00 -0.24 -9.67
C ILE A 148 3.38 -0.72 -10.98
N LEU A 149 4.21 -1.13 -11.95
CA LEU A 149 3.77 -1.61 -13.26
C LEU A 149 3.32 -3.09 -13.28
N LYS A 150 3.47 -3.84 -12.18
CA LYS A 150 3.00 -5.24 -12.06
C LYS A 150 1.72 -5.39 -11.24
N PHE A 151 1.10 -4.27 -10.86
CA PHE A 151 -0.25 -4.24 -10.31
C PHE A 151 -1.26 -3.99 -11.43
#